data_AF-A0A1X1XP74-F1
#
_entry.id   AF-A0A1X1XP74-F1
#
_cell.length_a   1.000
_cell.length_b   1.000
_cell.length_c   1.000
_cell.angle_alpha   90.00
_cell.angle_beta   90.00
_cell.angle_gamma   90.00
#
_symmetry.space_group_name_H-M   'P 1'
#
loop_
_entity.id
_entity.type
_entity.pdbx_description
1 polymer ?
#
loop_
_entity_poly.entity_id
_entity_poly.type
_entity_poly.pdbx_seq_one_letter_code
_entity_poly.pdbx_strand_id
1 'polypeptide(L)'
;MAERSDRGARKLHERQVTDLQHDLVVADVAHSTVHAWEAGTRTPQVDLLVRVMALLEAPIDDVVTIAPDERYPGDWRVIRGLTQPQLAAAAGIATNTLRGIERADQGLTAANASALAQILGISVEQYRAAYQRARRRPPGTPA
;
A
#
# COMPACT_ATOMS: atom_id res chain seq x y z
N MET A 1 -33.27 -29.60 16.70
CA MET A 1 -32.81 -28.39 17.42
C MET A 1 -31.55 -27.79 16.80
N ALA A 2 -31.46 -27.62 15.47
CA ALA A 2 -30.23 -27.18 14.78
C ALA A 2 -30.35 -25.80 14.09
N GLU A 3 -31.48 -25.12 14.20
CA GLU A 3 -31.83 -24.00 13.30
C GLU A 3 -31.71 -22.60 13.94
N ARG A 4 -31.35 -22.52 15.22
CA ARG A 4 -31.16 -21.23 15.92
C ARG A 4 -29.74 -20.68 15.83
N SER A 5 -28.74 -21.53 15.59
CA SER A 5 -27.32 -21.14 15.60
C SER A 5 -26.88 -20.40 14.32
N ASP A 6 -27.44 -20.78 13.17
CA ASP A 6 -27.03 -20.23 11.85
C ASP A 6 -27.55 -18.79 11.61
N ARG A 7 -28.67 -18.42 12.26
CA ARG A 7 -29.23 -17.05 12.21
C ARG A 7 -28.41 -16.03 12.99
N GLY A 8 -27.68 -16.46 14.03
CA GLY A 8 -26.85 -15.58 14.85
C GLY A 8 -25.57 -15.15 14.12
N ALA A 9 -24.90 -16.10 13.46
CA ALA A 9 -23.70 -15.84 12.68
C ALA A 9 -23.97 -14.97 11.45
N ARG A 10 -25.09 -15.20 10.73
CA ARG A 10 -25.51 -14.34 9.61
C ARG A 10 -25.79 -12.90 10.04
N LYS A 11 -26.48 -12.68 11.17
CA LYS A 11 -26.75 -11.32 11.68
C LYS A 11 -25.49 -10.58 12.14
N LEU A 12 -24.49 -11.29 12.68
CA LEU A 12 -23.21 -10.68 13.06
C LEU A 12 -22.39 -10.31 11.83
N HIS A 13 -22.34 -11.18 10.82
CA HIS A 13 -21.66 -10.91 9.56
C HIS A 13 -22.34 -9.78 8.76
N GLU A 14 -23.68 -9.75 8.72
CA GLU A 14 -24.47 -8.74 8.05
C GLU A 14 -24.40 -7.37 8.76
N ARG A 15 -24.33 -7.35 10.11
CA ARG A 15 -24.00 -6.13 10.88
C ARG A 15 -22.59 -5.62 10.54
N GLN A 16 -21.60 -6.50 10.48
CA GLN A 16 -20.23 -6.14 10.12
C GLN A 16 -20.15 -5.50 8.73
N VAL A 17 -20.89 -6.04 7.75
CA VAL A 17 -20.93 -5.50 6.37
C VAL A 17 -21.67 -4.15 6.32
N THR A 18 -22.74 -3.96 7.09
CA THR A 18 -23.51 -2.71 7.10
C THR A 18 -22.74 -1.57 7.80
N ASP A 19 -22.01 -1.89 8.88
CA ASP A 19 -21.15 -0.93 9.59
C ASP A 19 -19.96 -0.51 8.71
N LEU A 20 -19.33 -1.45 7.98
CA LEU A 20 -18.30 -1.16 6.97
C LEU A 20 -18.80 -0.23 5.86
N GLN A 21 -20.05 -0.39 5.41
CA GLN A 21 -20.65 0.46 4.38
C GLN A 21 -20.96 1.86 4.90
N HIS A 22 -21.38 2.00 6.16
CA HIS A 22 -21.60 3.30 6.80
C HIS A 22 -20.28 4.04 7.02
N ASP A 23 -19.24 3.32 7.45
CA ASP A 23 -17.93 3.88 7.73
C ASP A 23 -17.28 4.42 6.45
N LEU A 24 -17.39 3.72 5.31
CA LEU A 24 -16.87 4.20 4.01
C LEU A 24 -17.44 5.56 3.57
N VAL A 25 -18.69 5.87 3.94
CA VAL A 25 -19.30 7.19 3.73
C VAL A 25 -18.61 8.27 4.58
N VAL A 26 -18.16 7.92 5.78
CA VAL A 26 -17.42 8.82 6.69
C VAL A 26 -16.02 9.17 6.15
N ALA A 27 -15.41 8.29 5.33
CA ALA A 27 -14.13 8.54 4.68
C ALA A 27 -14.21 9.40 3.40
N ASP A 28 -15.41 9.89 3.02
CA ASP A 28 -15.70 10.55 1.74
C ASP A 28 -15.29 9.70 0.52
N VAL A 29 -15.39 8.37 0.66
CA VAL A 29 -15.13 7.41 -0.40
C VAL A 29 -16.47 6.89 -0.89
N ALA A 30 -16.85 7.27 -2.12
CA ALA A 30 -18.03 6.71 -2.73
C ALA A 30 -17.92 5.17 -2.81
N HIS A 31 -19.00 4.45 -2.50
CA HIS A 31 -19.04 2.99 -2.57
C HIS A 31 -18.60 2.44 -3.96
N SER A 32 -18.83 3.22 -5.02
CA SER A 32 -18.37 2.91 -6.37
C SER A 32 -16.84 2.94 -6.51
N THR A 33 -16.13 3.73 -5.70
CA THR A 33 -14.67 3.80 -5.68
C THR A 33 -14.06 2.53 -5.09
N VAL A 34 -14.59 2.03 -3.96
CA VAL A 34 -14.13 0.77 -3.36
C VAL A 34 -14.42 -0.41 -4.28
N HIS A 35 -15.63 -0.48 -4.84
CA HIS A 35 -15.98 -1.53 -5.79
C HIS A 35 -15.07 -1.53 -7.03
N ALA A 36 -14.66 -0.35 -7.53
CA ALA A 36 -13.72 -0.26 -8.64
C ALA A 36 -12.31 -0.77 -8.29
N TRP A 37 -11.89 -0.65 -7.03
CA TRP A 37 -10.63 -1.19 -6.51
C TRP A 37 -10.69 -2.70 -6.37
N GLU A 38 -11.76 -3.22 -5.75
CA GLU A 38 -11.98 -4.66 -5.60
C GLU A 38 -12.07 -5.36 -6.95
N ALA A 39 -12.70 -4.71 -7.95
CA ALA A 39 -12.76 -5.19 -9.32
C ALA A 39 -11.44 -5.03 -10.10
N GLY A 40 -10.39 -4.43 -9.50
CA GLY A 40 -9.10 -4.17 -10.14
C GLY A 40 -9.15 -3.15 -11.29
N THR A 41 -10.27 -2.46 -11.47
CA THR A 41 -10.49 -1.48 -12.56
C THR A 41 -9.87 -0.12 -12.29
N ARG A 42 -9.48 0.16 -11.04
CA ARG A 42 -8.80 1.39 -10.65
C ARG A 42 -7.85 1.13 -9.48
N THR A 43 -6.64 1.67 -9.56
CA THR A 43 -5.67 1.62 -8.46
C THR A 43 -5.98 2.74 -7.44
N PRO A 44 -6.04 2.45 -6.13
CA PRO A 44 -6.21 3.46 -5.10
C PRO A 44 -5.06 4.46 -5.08
N GLN A 45 -5.36 5.74 -4.83
CA GLN A 45 -4.33 6.70 -4.43
C GLN A 45 -3.90 6.38 -2.99
N VAL A 46 -2.60 6.52 -2.70
CA VAL A 46 -2.05 6.14 -1.38
C VAL A 46 -2.74 6.90 -0.24
N ASP A 47 -2.98 8.20 -0.38
CA ASP A 47 -3.66 8.99 0.65
C ASP A 47 -5.09 8.50 0.92
N LEU A 48 -5.78 8.00 -0.11
CA LEU A 48 -7.14 7.47 0.01
C LEU A 48 -7.12 6.09 0.67
N LEU A 49 -6.14 5.25 0.28
CA LEU A 49 -5.91 3.95 0.90
C LEU A 49 -5.63 4.09 2.40
N VAL A 50 -4.77 5.02 2.80
CA VAL A 50 -4.45 5.29 4.21
C VAL A 50 -5.72 5.67 4.99
N ARG A 51 -6.56 6.54 4.43
CA ARG A 51 -7.82 6.95 5.11
C ARG A 51 -8.78 5.78 5.28
N VAL A 52 -8.96 4.97 4.24
CA VAL A 52 -9.83 3.79 4.31
C VAL A 52 -9.29 2.78 5.32
N MET A 53 -8.01 2.45 5.27
CA MET A 53 -7.43 1.46 6.19
C MET A 53 -7.42 1.93 7.65
N ALA A 54 -7.24 3.23 7.90
CA ALA A 54 -7.35 3.81 9.25
C ALA A 54 -8.77 3.68 9.83
N LEU A 55 -9.78 3.88 9.00
CA LEU A 55 -11.18 3.70 9.37
C LEU A 55 -11.53 2.24 9.63
N LEU A 56 -10.96 1.32 8.84
CA LEU A 56 -11.11 -0.12 9.01
C LEU A 56 -10.30 -0.68 10.19
N GLU A 57 -9.52 0.16 10.87
CA GLU A 57 -8.56 -0.22 11.92
C GLU A 57 -7.64 -1.39 11.50
N ALA A 58 -7.30 -1.44 10.20
CA ALA A 58 -6.53 -2.53 9.59
C ALA A 58 -5.22 -2.01 8.97
N PRO A 59 -4.13 -2.80 8.99
CA PRO A 59 -2.89 -2.42 8.31
C PRO A 59 -3.04 -2.50 6.78
N ILE A 60 -2.37 -1.60 6.05
CA ILE A 60 -2.36 -1.61 4.57
C ILE A 60 -1.81 -2.94 4.00
N ASP A 61 -0.96 -3.64 4.75
CA ASP A 61 -0.40 -4.94 4.34
C ASP A 61 -1.48 -6.04 4.18
N ASP A 62 -2.67 -5.85 4.76
CA ASP A 62 -3.81 -6.79 4.59
C ASP A 62 -4.44 -6.69 3.19
N VAL A 63 -4.26 -5.56 2.48
CA VAL A 63 -4.85 -5.31 1.16
C VAL A 63 -3.82 -5.17 0.04
N VAL A 64 -2.54 -4.94 0.38
CA VAL A 64 -1.43 -4.94 -0.59
C VAL A 64 -0.64 -6.24 -0.47
N THR A 65 -1.18 -7.31 -1.05
CA THR A 65 -0.71 -8.69 -0.86
C THR A 65 0.49 -9.09 -1.73
N ILE A 66 1.44 -8.18 -1.94
CA ILE A 66 2.68 -8.46 -2.69
C ILE A 66 3.69 -9.10 -1.73
N ALA A 67 4.26 -10.25 -2.08
CA ALA A 67 5.24 -10.92 -1.22
C ALA A 67 6.49 -10.03 -1.03
N PRO A 68 7.10 -9.97 0.18
CA PRO A 68 8.24 -9.08 0.45
C PRO A 68 9.42 -9.18 -0.54
N ASP A 69 9.65 -10.39 -1.06
CA ASP A 69 10.68 -10.72 -2.05
C ASP A 69 10.31 -10.31 -3.48
N GLU A 70 9.06 -9.93 -3.73
CA GLU A 70 8.56 -9.41 -5.02
C GLU A 70 8.40 -7.88 -5.03
N ARG A 71 8.23 -7.24 -3.86
CA ARG A 71 7.96 -5.78 -3.67
C ARG A 71 9.00 -4.83 -4.24
N TYR A 72 8.68 -4.01 -5.22
CA TYR A 72 9.53 -2.90 -5.67
C TYR A 72 9.64 -1.79 -4.60
N PRO A 73 10.57 -0.82 -4.76
CA PRO A 73 10.72 0.27 -3.79
C PRO A 73 9.42 1.06 -3.54
N GLY A 74 8.63 1.27 -4.59
CA GLY A 74 7.32 1.92 -4.49
C GLY A 74 6.31 1.14 -3.64
N ASP A 75 6.33 -0.19 -3.69
CA ASP A 75 5.39 -1.03 -2.93
C ASP A 75 5.62 -0.91 -1.42
N TRP A 76 6.89 -0.94 -1.00
CA TRP A 76 7.25 -0.69 0.40
C TRP A 76 6.72 0.65 0.90
N ARG A 77 6.78 1.67 0.05
CA ARG A 77 6.26 2.99 0.36
C ARG A 77 4.73 2.98 0.50
N VAL A 78 4.01 2.33 -0.40
CA VAL A 78 2.54 2.21 -0.34
C VAL A 78 2.10 1.45 0.90
N ILE A 79 2.76 0.35 1.25
CA ILE A 79 2.47 -0.47 2.44
C ILE A 79 2.69 0.31 3.73
N ARG A 80 3.61 1.29 3.72
CA ARG A 80 3.81 2.22 4.83
C ARG A 80 2.90 3.45 4.80
N GLY A 81 1.98 3.51 3.85
CA GLY A 81 1.02 4.60 3.75
C GLY A 81 1.65 5.93 3.35
N LEU A 82 2.78 5.92 2.67
CA LEU A 82 3.50 7.13 2.29
C LEU A 82 3.30 7.46 0.81
N THR A 83 3.07 8.73 0.51
CA THR A 83 3.20 9.24 -0.86
C THR A 83 4.68 9.44 -1.22
N GLN A 84 4.99 9.49 -2.52
CA GLN A 84 6.35 9.73 -3.00
C GLN A 84 6.93 11.06 -2.44
N PRO A 85 6.20 12.19 -2.44
CA PRO A 85 6.70 13.41 -1.80
C PRO A 85 6.94 13.27 -0.29
N GLN A 86 6.07 12.57 0.45
CA GLN A 86 6.23 12.37 1.89
C GLN A 86 7.50 11.56 2.21
N LEU A 87 7.75 10.45 1.52
CA LEU A 87 8.98 9.66 1.72
C LEU A 87 10.23 10.46 1.34
N ALA A 88 10.19 11.20 0.22
CA ALA A 88 11.31 12.03 -0.21
C ALA A 88 11.65 13.12 0.81
N ALA A 89 10.62 13.82 1.31
CA ALA A 89 10.78 14.84 2.35
C ALA A 89 11.35 14.26 3.65
N ALA A 90 10.83 13.12 4.10
CA ALA A 90 11.34 12.42 5.30
C ALA A 90 12.81 11.97 5.12
N ALA A 91 13.20 11.58 3.91
CA ALA A 91 14.57 11.20 3.59
C ALA A 91 15.51 12.37 3.28
N GLY A 92 15.01 13.61 3.26
CA GLY A 92 15.79 14.80 2.93
C GLY A 92 16.28 14.85 1.48
N ILE A 93 15.55 14.23 0.54
CA ILE A 93 15.89 14.20 -0.89
C ILE A 93 14.79 14.82 -1.75
N ALA A 94 15.13 15.24 -2.97
CA ALA A 94 14.13 15.71 -3.92
C ALA A 94 13.19 14.57 -4.35
N THR A 95 11.89 14.87 -4.52
CA THR A 95 10.90 13.89 -5.01
C THR A 95 11.31 13.28 -6.36
N ASN A 96 11.93 14.05 -7.25
CA ASN A 96 12.43 13.54 -8.52
C ASN A 96 13.59 12.54 -8.35
N THR A 97 14.44 12.74 -7.34
CA THR A 97 15.49 11.79 -6.98
C THR A 97 14.88 10.48 -6.48
N LEU A 98 13.88 10.53 -5.60
CA LEU A 98 13.17 9.34 -5.17
C LEU A 98 12.50 8.62 -6.35
N ARG A 99 11.82 9.36 -7.23
CA ARG A 99 11.21 8.80 -8.45
C ARG A 99 12.23 8.05 -9.32
N GLY A 100 13.39 8.65 -9.56
CA GLY A 100 14.48 8.02 -10.31
C GLY A 100 14.99 6.76 -9.63
N ILE A 101 15.10 6.75 -8.30
CA ILE A 101 15.50 5.58 -7.52
C ILE A 101 14.44 4.47 -7.60
N GLU A 102 13.15 4.79 -7.41
CA GLU A 102 12.06 3.80 -7.45
C GLU A 102 11.97 3.10 -8.81
N ARG A 103 12.28 3.82 -9.89
CA ARG A 103 12.32 3.28 -11.26
C ARG A 103 13.67 2.66 -11.65
N ALA A 104 14.68 2.76 -10.79
CA ALA A 104 16.07 2.45 -11.08
C ALA A 104 16.68 3.23 -12.27
N ASP A 105 16.08 4.36 -12.65
CA ASP A 105 16.63 5.33 -13.62
C ASP A 105 17.80 6.12 -12.99
N GLN A 106 17.84 6.23 -11.66
CA GLN A 106 18.92 6.83 -10.90
C GLN A 106 19.59 5.80 -9.97
N GLY A 107 20.90 5.96 -9.77
CA GLY A 107 21.69 5.11 -8.88
C GLY A 107 21.26 5.22 -7.41
N LEU A 108 21.12 4.08 -6.73
CA LEU A 108 20.90 4.02 -5.29
C LEU A 108 22.23 4.13 -4.54
N THR A 109 22.48 5.29 -3.91
CA THR A 109 23.64 5.49 -3.04
C THR A 109 23.46 4.76 -1.70
N ALA A 110 24.57 4.48 -1.01
CA ALA A 110 24.51 3.86 0.32
C ALA A 110 23.75 4.74 1.34
N ALA A 111 23.95 6.06 1.27
CA ALA A 111 23.24 7.03 2.13
C ALA A 111 21.72 6.99 1.88
N ASN A 112 21.29 7.05 0.62
CA ASN A 112 19.86 6.99 0.29
C ASN A 112 19.25 5.64 0.67
N ALA A 113 19.96 4.52 0.46
CA ALA A 113 19.50 3.20 0.87
C ALA A 113 19.26 3.12 2.38
N SER A 114 20.18 3.66 3.18
CA SER A 114 20.05 3.70 4.63
C SER A 114 18.86 4.57 5.08
N ALA A 115 18.76 5.79 4.56
CA ALA A 115 17.70 6.73 4.93
C ALA A 115 16.30 6.19 4.59
N LEU A 116 16.14 5.68 3.36
CA LEU A 116 14.85 5.17 2.88
C LEU A 116 14.44 3.90 3.64
N ALA A 117 15.37 2.97 3.87
CA ALA A 117 15.09 1.75 4.64
C ALA A 117 14.67 2.07 6.09
N GLN A 118 15.36 3.03 6.74
CA GLN A 118 15.03 3.46 8.09
C GLN A 118 13.60 4.02 8.18
N ILE A 119 13.21 4.92 7.28
CA ILE A 119 11.86 5.52 7.28
C ILE A 119 10.79 4.46 7.00
N LEU A 120 11.10 3.50 6.13
CA LEU A 120 10.21 2.40 5.80
C LEU A 120 10.21 1.29 6.86
N GLY A 121 11.05 1.36 7.89
CA GLY A 121 11.14 0.32 8.92
C GLY A 121 11.47 -1.06 8.35
N ILE A 122 12.41 -1.12 7.40
CA ILE A 122 12.94 -2.36 6.80
C ILE A 122 14.47 -2.36 6.82
N SER A 123 15.10 -3.50 6.53
CA SER A 123 16.56 -3.54 6.40
C SER A 123 17.04 -2.86 5.12
N VAL A 124 18.29 -2.38 5.14
CA VAL A 124 18.94 -1.81 3.95
C VAL A 124 19.03 -2.85 2.83
N GLU A 125 19.24 -4.11 3.18
CA GLU A 125 19.29 -5.25 2.28
C GLU A 125 17.94 -5.47 1.58
N GLN A 126 16.82 -5.35 2.30
CA GLN A 126 15.48 -5.46 1.72
C GLN A 126 15.23 -4.33 0.72
N TYR A 127 15.58 -3.08 1.05
CA TYR A 127 15.42 -1.97 0.12
C TYR A 127 16.34 -2.10 -1.11
N ARG A 128 17.58 -2.57 -0.92
CA ARG A 128 18.51 -2.85 -2.03
C ARG A 128 18.01 -3.97 -2.93
N ALA A 129 17.48 -5.05 -2.37
CA ALA A 129 16.90 -6.14 -3.14
C ALA A 129 15.72 -5.64 -3.98
N ALA A 130 14.85 -4.81 -3.40
CA ALA A 130 13.77 -4.13 -4.11
C ALA A 130 14.26 -3.29 -5.28
N TYR A 131 15.29 -2.46 -5.04
CA TYR A 131 15.92 -1.67 -6.09
C TYR A 131 16.55 -2.52 -7.20
N GLN A 132 17.23 -3.63 -6.87
CA GLN A 132 17.82 -4.50 -7.87
C GLN A 132 16.76 -5.19 -8.75
N ARG A 133 15.59 -5.52 -8.21
CA ARG A 133 14.48 -6.03 -9.02
C ARG A 133 13.96 -4.98 -9.99
N ALA A 134 13.74 -3.75 -9.54
CA ALA A 134 13.36 -2.65 -10.44
C ALA A 134 14.37 -2.46 -11.58
N ARG A 135 15.66 -2.54 -11.26
CA ARG A 135 16.77 -2.41 -12.23
C ARG A 135 16.87 -3.56 -13.23
N ARG A 136 16.47 -4.78 -12.84
CA ARG A 136 16.51 -5.98 -13.70
C ARG A 136 15.26 -6.15 -14.55
N ARG A 137 14.31 -5.23 -14.44
CA ARG A 137 13.04 -5.35 -15.12
C ARG A 137 13.21 -5.30 -16.64
N PRO A 138 12.60 -6.23 -17.40
CA PRO A 138 12.59 -6.15 -18.85
C PRO A 138 11.97 -4.82 -19.32
N PRO A 139 12.53 -4.19 -20.36
CA PRO A 139 11.92 -3.02 -20.96
C PRO A 139 10.50 -3.34 -21.44
N GLY A 140 9.53 -2.50 -21.06
CA GLY A 140 8.12 -2.63 -21.46
C GLY A 140 7.17 -3.19 -20.39
N THR A 141 7.67 -3.64 -19.22
CA THR A 141 6.78 -4.04 -18.11
C THR A 141 6.39 -2.81 -17.26
N PRO A 142 5.09 -2.46 -17.10
CA PRO A 142 4.64 -1.31 -16.32
C PRO A 142 4.72 -1.56 -14.81
N ALA A 143 5.14 -0.55 -14.03
CA ALA A 143 5.36 -0.62 -12.57
C ALA A 143 4.06 -0.83 -11.81
#